data_AF-A0A642C6A6-F1
#
_entry.id   AF-A0A642C6A6-F1
#
_cell.length_a   1.000
_cell.length_b   1.000
_cell.length_c   1.000
_cell.angle_alpha   90.00
_cell.angle_beta   90.00
_cell.angle_gamma   90.00
#
_symmetry.space_group_name_H-M   'P 1'
#
loop_
_entity.id
_entity.type
_entity.pdbx_description
1 polymer ?
#
loop_
_entity_poly.entity_id
_entity_poly.type
_entity_poly.pdbx_seq_one_letter_code
_entity_poly.pdbx_strand_id
1 'polypeptide(L)'
;GHYSESGVNNSSSGIWKNAYLGIRQVAIFLNNIDKNKEFTEEEIIDFKGQAHFLRAYYYWLMLRAFGPIPIIPDEGVDYTKEYDELAYPRNSYDECVEYITGELLKAAGQLPLQRSVQEVLRPTRGAALALRAKILLYAASPLFNGKAPEVVSSALVNKDGKRLLPETYDESKWAKAAAAAKDVMDLNIYGIHVAYFNSNAGDIAYPATIVPPHDDEFSDQSWPNGWKNIDPFQSYREMFDGSIIVSQNEELIFTRGKNQSRESVDIMVVHQLPRNGAGGYGSQGMTQKQCDAYYMNDGTNCPGMNDMYKEFDGYKGRYDSRPRAEGYVKTEELANYPELGPLGTGVSKQYVQREPRFYASVGYNGSTWHLLNALNDNNHAEEKNIQVFYYRGGNNGYANSSYWLRTGIGIKKYVHPNDISYTQKNSYDVERIEHKADPAIRYAEILLIYAEALNELTGSYEIPSWDG
;
A
#
# COMPACT_ATOMS: atom_id res chain seq x y z
N GLY A 1 2.81 25.40 14.02
CA GLY A 1 2.15 24.56 15.04
C GLY A 1 3.22 24.01 15.95
N HIS A 2 2.97 23.91 17.26
CA HIS A 2 3.89 23.22 18.17
C HIS A 2 3.72 21.71 17.96
N TYR A 3 4.69 21.08 17.28
CA TYR A 3 4.72 19.64 17.08
C TYR A 3 5.51 19.01 18.24
N SER A 4 4.82 18.38 19.19
CA SER A 4 5.38 17.47 20.20
C SER A 4 5.40 16.03 19.66
N GLU A 5 6.03 15.07 20.39
CA GLU A 5 5.91 13.64 20.07
C GLU A 5 4.46 13.12 20.05
N SER A 6 3.54 13.87 20.66
CA SER A 6 2.13 13.53 20.69
C SER A 6 1.42 13.93 19.39
N GLY A 7 1.98 14.78 18.53
CA GLY A 7 1.33 15.25 17.30
C GLY A 7 0.10 16.12 17.56
N VAL A 8 -0.66 16.45 16.52
CA VAL A 8 -1.91 17.23 16.67
C VAL A 8 -2.93 16.39 17.45
N ASN A 9 -3.47 16.92 18.55
CA ASN A 9 -4.44 16.25 19.42
C ASN A 9 -4.00 14.86 19.91
N ASN A 10 -2.71 14.66 20.21
CA ASN A 10 -2.14 13.39 20.67
C ASN A 10 -2.20 12.21 19.67
N SER A 11 -2.53 12.47 18.40
CA SER A 11 -2.66 11.46 17.34
C SER A 11 -1.40 10.64 17.07
N SER A 12 -0.21 11.16 17.39
CA SER A 12 1.07 10.50 17.11
C SER A 12 1.70 9.82 18.33
N SER A 13 1.18 10.09 19.54
CA SER A 13 1.73 9.55 20.80
C SER A 13 1.77 8.01 20.84
N GLY A 14 0.78 7.36 20.22
CA GLY A 14 0.68 5.90 20.19
C GLY A 14 1.80 5.24 19.39
N ILE A 15 2.23 5.83 18.26
CA ILE A 15 3.29 5.27 17.41
C ILE A 15 4.61 5.24 18.18
N TRP A 16 5.00 6.40 18.73
CA TRP A 16 6.24 6.57 19.47
C TRP A 16 6.31 5.64 20.69
N LYS A 17 5.28 5.69 21.55
CA LYS A 17 5.22 4.90 22.78
C LYS A 17 5.28 3.40 22.49
N ASN A 18 4.46 2.92 21.56
CA ASN A 18 4.38 1.48 21.28
C ASN A 18 5.66 0.96 20.62
N ALA A 19 6.29 1.74 19.74
CA ALA A 19 7.54 1.37 19.11
C ALA A 19 8.68 1.23 20.13
N TYR A 20 8.89 2.20 21.04
CA TYR A 20 9.92 2.08 22.07
C TYR A 20 9.64 0.99 23.11
N LEU A 21 8.37 0.72 23.43
CA LEU A 21 8.00 -0.46 24.22
C LEU A 21 8.42 -1.75 23.50
N GLY A 22 8.15 -1.87 22.21
CA GLY A 22 8.58 -3.00 21.38
C GLY A 22 10.11 -3.15 21.32
N ILE A 23 10.83 -2.05 21.09
CA ILE A 23 12.30 -2.01 21.07
C ILE A 23 12.88 -2.48 22.41
N ARG A 24 12.32 -2.04 23.54
CA ARG A 24 12.72 -2.50 24.88
C ARG A 24 12.51 -4.00 25.04
N GLN A 25 11.39 -4.55 24.59
CA GLN A 25 11.13 -6.00 24.66
C GLN A 25 12.13 -6.79 23.81
N VAL A 26 12.46 -6.28 22.61
CA VAL A 26 13.50 -6.90 21.78
C VAL A 26 14.86 -6.89 22.46
N ALA A 27 15.27 -5.77 23.06
CA ALA A 27 16.53 -5.68 23.79
C ALA A 27 16.61 -6.70 24.93
N ILE A 28 15.55 -6.79 25.75
CA ILE A 28 15.47 -7.79 26.83
C ILE A 28 15.57 -9.21 26.27
N PHE A 29 14.86 -9.50 25.18
CA PHE A 29 14.86 -10.81 24.55
C PHE A 29 16.25 -11.21 24.04
N LEU A 30 16.87 -10.37 23.21
CA LEU A 30 18.18 -10.63 22.60
C LEU A 30 19.28 -10.82 23.66
N ASN A 31 19.23 -10.07 24.76
CA ASN A 31 20.20 -10.17 25.86
C ASN A 31 20.03 -11.44 26.73
N ASN A 32 18.97 -12.21 26.56
CA ASN A 32 18.65 -13.34 27.43
C ASN A 32 18.36 -14.66 26.71
N ILE A 33 18.00 -14.66 25.42
CA ILE A 33 17.59 -15.87 24.70
C ILE A 33 18.65 -16.96 24.70
N ASP A 34 19.94 -16.61 24.64
CA ASP A 34 21.06 -17.56 24.69
C ASP A 34 21.20 -18.32 26.03
N LYS A 35 20.50 -17.88 27.08
CA LYS A 35 20.47 -18.59 28.37
C LYS A 35 19.46 -19.74 28.36
N ASN A 36 18.57 -19.80 27.37
CA ASN A 36 17.60 -20.86 27.20
C ASN A 36 18.30 -22.16 26.78
N LYS A 37 17.89 -23.29 27.38
CA LYS A 37 18.45 -24.62 27.09
C LYS A 37 17.42 -25.60 26.53
N GLU A 38 16.19 -25.14 26.31
CA GLU A 38 15.07 -25.95 25.83
C GLU A 38 14.91 -25.88 24.31
N PHE A 39 15.16 -24.71 23.72
CA PHE A 39 15.15 -24.52 22.27
C PHE A 39 16.43 -25.04 21.62
N THR A 40 16.29 -25.49 20.39
CA THR A 40 17.41 -25.82 19.51
C THR A 40 18.16 -24.56 19.10
N GLU A 41 19.41 -24.74 18.65
CA GLU A 41 20.22 -23.64 18.13
C GLU A 41 19.57 -22.97 16.91
N GLU A 42 18.96 -23.75 16.02
CA GLU A 42 18.24 -23.25 14.84
C GLU A 42 17.03 -22.39 15.24
N GLU A 43 16.24 -22.82 16.22
CA GLU A 43 15.13 -22.03 16.75
C GLU A 43 15.61 -20.72 17.39
N ILE A 44 16.69 -20.76 18.17
CA ILE A 44 17.27 -19.56 18.77
C ILE A 44 17.75 -18.58 17.69
N ILE A 45 18.38 -19.07 16.62
CA ILE A 45 18.80 -18.26 15.48
C ILE A 45 17.59 -17.62 14.79
N ASP A 46 16.54 -18.38 14.48
CA ASP A 46 15.32 -17.82 13.87
C ASP A 46 14.66 -16.78 14.78
N PHE A 47 14.55 -17.04 16.09
CA PHE A 47 13.97 -16.08 17.02
C PHE A 47 14.78 -14.78 17.12
N LYS A 48 16.11 -14.87 17.09
CA LYS A 48 16.98 -13.68 17.01
C LYS A 48 16.73 -12.91 15.70
N GLY A 49 16.62 -13.61 14.58
CA GLY A 49 16.32 -12.99 13.29
C GLY A 49 14.97 -12.25 13.30
N GLN A 50 13.94 -12.86 13.90
CA GLN A 50 12.62 -12.23 14.09
C GLN A 50 12.71 -10.99 15.00
N ALA A 51 13.49 -11.06 16.08
CA ALA A 51 13.68 -9.95 17.01
C ALA A 51 14.40 -8.77 16.34
N HIS A 52 15.47 -9.02 15.58
CA HIS A 52 16.17 -8.01 14.79
C HIS A 52 15.24 -7.34 13.75
N PHE A 53 14.43 -8.14 13.04
CA PHE A 53 13.42 -7.60 12.12
C PHE A 53 12.43 -6.68 12.85
N LEU A 54 11.92 -7.10 14.02
CA LEU A 54 10.97 -6.30 14.79
C LEU A 54 11.58 -4.99 15.29
N ARG A 55 12.83 -5.01 15.80
CA ARG A 55 13.55 -3.79 16.21
C ARG A 55 13.68 -2.82 15.05
N ALA A 56 14.13 -3.29 13.89
CA ALA A 56 14.19 -2.48 12.67
C ALA A 56 12.81 -1.95 12.26
N TYR A 57 11.78 -2.78 12.29
CA TYR A 57 10.41 -2.41 11.92
C TYR A 57 9.84 -1.32 12.84
N TYR A 58 10.03 -1.42 14.15
CA TYR A 58 9.58 -0.39 15.11
C TYR A 58 10.29 0.95 14.89
N TYR A 59 11.61 0.94 14.66
CA TYR A 59 12.35 2.15 14.31
C TYR A 59 11.89 2.72 12.96
N TRP A 60 11.63 1.88 11.95
CA TRP A 60 11.09 2.30 10.65
C TRP A 60 9.72 2.99 10.78
N LEU A 61 8.80 2.43 11.58
CA LEU A 61 7.49 3.04 11.83
C LEU A 61 7.61 4.45 12.41
N MET A 62 8.62 4.70 13.24
CA MET A 62 8.90 6.02 13.79
C MET A 62 9.63 6.92 12.76
N LEU A 63 10.66 6.42 12.09
CA LEU A 63 11.47 7.17 11.12
C LEU A 63 10.59 7.74 9.99
N ARG A 64 9.67 6.94 9.46
CA ARG A 64 8.75 7.38 8.39
C ARG A 64 7.70 8.40 8.85
N ALA A 65 7.41 8.47 10.15
CA ALA A 65 6.39 9.34 10.72
C ALA A 65 6.97 10.65 11.28
N PHE A 66 8.16 10.60 11.88
CA PHE A 66 8.76 11.69 12.65
C PHE A 66 10.08 12.20 12.06
N GLY A 67 10.62 11.54 11.04
CA GLY A 67 11.98 11.80 10.56
C GLY A 67 13.01 11.30 11.59
N PRO A 68 14.12 12.04 11.81
CA PRO A 68 15.20 11.60 12.69
C PRO A 68 14.73 11.36 14.14
N ILE A 69 15.19 10.25 14.74
CA ILE A 69 14.76 9.73 16.05
C ILE A 69 15.95 9.27 16.91
N PRO A 70 15.81 9.19 18.26
CA PRO A 70 16.83 8.61 19.10
C PRO A 70 16.98 7.10 18.88
N ILE A 71 18.21 6.64 18.63
CA ILE A 71 18.58 5.23 18.68
C ILE A 71 19.04 4.91 20.11
N ILE A 72 18.40 3.91 20.70
CA ILE A 72 18.64 3.49 22.09
C ILE A 72 19.68 2.37 22.10
N PRO A 73 20.57 2.30 23.11
CA PRO A 73 21.55 1.23 23.24
C PRO A 73 20.93 -0.18 23.24
N ASP A 74 21.65 -1.13 22.66
CA ASP A 74 21.21 -2.51 22.43
C ASP A 74 21.07 -3.30 23.76
N GLU A 75 21.88 -2.96 24.75
CA GLU A 75 21.82 -3.47 26.12
C GLU A 75 20.60 -2.95 26.91
N GLY A 76 19.89 -1.96 26.36
CA GLY A 76 18.80 -1.26 27.01
C GLY A 76 19.26 -0.05 27.82
N VAL A 77 18.31 0.56 28.54
CA VAL A 77 18.55 1.76 29.35
C VAL A 77 18.39 1.42 30.83
N ASP A 78 19.36 1.86 31.63
CA ASP A 78 19.29 1.78 33.08
C ASP A 78 18.37 2.88 33.63
N TYR A 79 17.14 2.50 33.97
CA TYR A 79 16.09 3.41 34.45
C TYR A 79 16.37 4.02 35.84
N THR A 80 17.47 3.63 36.49
CA THR A 80 17.90 4.20 37.78
C THR A 80 18.76 5.46 37.62
N LYS A 81 19.18 5.79 36.40
CA LYS A 81 19.93 7.01 36.09
C LYS A 81 19.05 8.26 36.13
N GLU A 82 19.67 9.43 36.28
CA GLU A 82 18.97 10.71 36.28
C GLU A 82 18.35 11.01 34.90
N TYR A 83 17.28 11.81 34.87
CA TYR A 83 16.53 12.08 33.63
C TYR A 83 17.40 12.58 32.48
N ASP A 84 18.35 13.47 32.75
CA ASP A 84 19.25 14.02 31.73
C ASP A 84 20.20 12.95 31.15
N GLU A 85 20.49 11.88 31.90
CA GLU A 85 21.26 10.72 31.43
C GLU A 85 20.39 9.69 30.69
N LEU A 86 19.07 9.77 30.84
CA LEU A 86 18.07 8.97 30.11
C LEU A 86 17.59 9.65 28.82
N ALA A 87 17.83 10.96 28.69
CA ALA A 87 17.38 11.78 27.57
C ALA A 87 18.34 11.65 26.38
N TYR A 88 18.10 10.67 25.51
CA TYR A 88 18.87 10.51 24.28
C TYR A 88 18.47 11.56 23.24
N PRO A 89 19.43 12.33 22.67
CA PRO A 89 19.13 13.24 21.56
C PRO A 89 18.76 12.44 20.31
N ARG A 90 18.12 13.10 19.35
CA ARG A 90 17.83 12.48 18.05
C ARG A 90 19.15 12.19 17.33
N ASN A 91 19.27 11.01 16.76
CA ASN A 91 20.27 10.73 15.75
C ASN A 91 19.90 11.44 14.45
N SER A 92 20.87 11.65 13.58
CA SER A 92 20.63 12.11 12.21
C SER A 92 19.86 11.05 11.41
N TYR A 93 19.21 11.47 10.33
CA TYR A 93 18.46 10.54 9.48
C TYR A 93 19.33 9.40 8.96
N ASP A 94 20.55 9.71 8.53
CA ASP A 94 21.49 8.72 8.00
C ASP A 94 21.99 7.73 9.06
N GLU A 95 22.23 8.19 10.30
CA GLU A 95 22.54 7.31 11.42
C GLU A 95 21.38 6.37 11.75
N CYS A 96 20.14 6.86 11.69
CA CYS A 96 18.96 6.00 11.86
C CYS A 96 18.87 4.96 10.73
N VAL A 97 19.05 5.37 9.47
CA VAL A 97 19.01 4.47 8.31
C VAL A 97 20.09 3.39 8.42
N GLU A 98 21.32 3.77 8.75
CA GLU A 98 22.44 2.84 8.90
C GLU A 98 22.14 1.79 9.98
N TYR A 99 21.69 2.23 11.16
CA TYR A 99 21.33 1.31 12.24
C TYR A 99 20.20 0.35 11.84
N ILE A 100 19.10 0.89 11.27
CA ILE A 100 17.93 0.08 10.92
C ILE A 100 18.26 -0.91 9.81
N THR A 101 19.01 -0.51 8.79
CA THR A 101 19.40 -1.41 7.69
C THR A 101 20.39 -2.47 8.14
N GLY A 102 21.32 -2.14 9.05
CA GLY A 102 22.19 -3.12 9.70
C GLY A 102 21.42 -4.18 10.51
N GLU A 103 20.36 -3.77 11.21
CA GLU A 103 19.45 -4.71 11.88
C GLU A 103 18.73 -5.64 10.91
N LEU A 104 18.34 -5.13 9.75
CA LEU A 104 17.70 -5.94 8.70
C LEU A 104 18.67 -6.91 8.03
N LEU A 105 19.96 -6.57 7.93
CA LEU A 105 20.99 -7.50 7.47
C LEU A 105 21.20 -8.65 8.46
N LYS A 106 21.28 -8.35 9.77
CA LYS A 106 21.32 -9.40 10.82
C LYS A 106 20.09 -10.31 10.72
N ALA A 107 18.90 -9.72 10.57
CA ALA A 107 17.67 -10.47 10.38
C ALA A 107 17.71 -11.35 9.11
N ALA A 108 18.12 -10.80 7.97
CA ALA A 108 18.19 -11.54 6.71
C ALA A 108 19.14 -12.75 6.77
N GLY A 109 20.28 -12.62 7.47
CA GLY A 109 21.22 -13.72 7.67
C GLY A 109 20.72 -14.84 8.59
N GLN A 110 19.73 -14.57 9.44
CA GLN A 110 19.22 -15.53 10.44
C GLN A 110 17.84 -16.09 10.08
N LEU A 111 17.03 -15.33 9.34
CA LEU A 111 15.67 -15.73 8.97
C LEU A 111 15.67 -16.76 7.81
N PRO A 112 14.70 -17.69 7.80
CA PRO A 112 14.52 -18.62 6.70
C PRO A 112 13.99 -17.89 5.44
N LEU A 113 14.24 -18.50 4.28
CA LEU A 113 13.77 -17.98 2.99
C LEU A 113 12.24 -18.08 2.86
N GLN A 114 11.67 -19.20 3.34
CA GLN A 114 10.25 -19.50 3.29
C GLN A 114 9.77 -19.99 4.65
N ARG A 115 8.46 -19.88 4.89
CA ARG A 115 7.81 -20.36 6.11
C ARG A 115 6.62 -21.25 5.78
N SER A 116 6.26 -22.09 6.74
CA SER A 116 5.05 -22.92 6.66
C SER A 116 3.78 -22.05 6.65
N VAL A 117 2.66 -22.63 6.23
CA VAL A 117 1.36 -21.94 6.18
C VAL A 117 0.94 -21.42 7.56
N GLN A 118 1.29 -22.14 8.63
CA GLN A 118 0.99 -21.77 10.02
C GLN A 118 1.83 -20.58 10.51
N GLU A 119 2.95 -20.29 9.85
CA GLU A 119 3.90 -19.26 10.24
C GLU A 119 4.03 -18.14 9.20
N VAL A 120 3.11 -18.08 8.24
CA VAL A 120 3.14 -17.16 7.08
C VAL A 120 3.15 -15.67 7.47
N LEU A 121 2.80 -15.35 8.71
CA LEU A 121 2.82 -13.98 9.25
C LEU A 121 4.15 -13.60 9.92
N ARG A 122 5.07 -14.56 10.14
CA ARG A 122 6.40 -14.30 10.69
C ARG A 122 7.32 -13.80 9.58
N PRO A 123 8.25 -12.88 9.85
CA PRO A 123 9.13 -12.32 8.82
C PRO A 123 10.04 -13.40 8.23
N THR A 124 10.31 -13.29 6.93
CA THR A 124 11.28 -14.11 6.19
C THR A 124 12.53 -13.29 5.86
N ARG A 125 13.56 -13.93 5.33
CA ARG A 125 14.70 -13.23 4.71
C ARG A 125 14.25 -12.21 3.66
N GLY A 126 13.32 -12.60 2.78
CA GLY A 126 12.74 -11.71 1.79
C GLY A 126 12.06 -10.49 2.41
N ALA A 127 11.31 -10.65 3.51
CA ALA A 127 10.71 -9.54 4.23
C ALA A 127 11.75 -8.55 4.79
N ALA A 128 12.85 -9.04 5.34
CA ALA A 128 13.93 -8.21 5.87
C ALA A 128 14.62 -7.40 4.75
N LEU A 129 14.98 -8.05 3.65
CA LEU A 129 15.61 -7.41 2.49
C LEU A 129 14.67 -6.41 1.80
N ALA A 130 13.40 -6.75 1.68
CA ALA A 130 12.38 -5.87 1.08
C ALA A 130 12.13 -4.61 1.91
N LEU A 131 12.09 -4.74 3.25
CA LEU A 131 12.01 -3.58 4.12
C LEU A 131 13.27 -2.71 4.03
N ARG A 132 14.45 -3.34 3.90
CA ARG A 132 15.73 -2.63 3.70
C ARG A 132 15.71 -1.81 2.41
N ALA A 133 15.25 -2.39 1.30
CA ALA A 133 15.10 -1.70 0.02
C ALA A 133 14.19 -0.46 0.14
N LYS A 134 13.03 -0.62 0.81
CA LYS A 134 12.09 0.47 1.06
C LYS A 134 12.70 1.62 1.87
N ILE A 135 13.44 1.30 2.93
CA ILE A 135 14.10 2.32 3.77
C ILE A 135 15.19 3.07 2.98
N LEU A 136 16.00 2.35 2.19
CA LEU A 136 17.06 2.95 1.39
C LEU A 136 16.49 3.85 0.28
N LEU A 137 15.35 3.50 -0.33
CA LEU A 137 14.64 4.39 -1.26
C LEU A 137 14.26 5.72 -0.58
N TYR A 138 13.69 5.65 0.62
CA TYR A 138 13.32 6.85 1.38
C TYR A 138 14.56 7.70 1.73
N ALA A 139 15.67 7.05 2.08
CA ALA A 139 16.93 7.75 2.36
C ALA A 139 17.54 8.41 1.12
N ALA A 140 17.33 7.83 -0.07
CA ALA A 140 17.79 8.39 -1.34
C ALA A 140 16.89 9.54 -1.86
N SER A 141 15.63 9.57 -1.42
CA SER A 141 14.61 10.52 -1.86
C SER A 141 14.97 11.98 -1.52
N PRO A 142 14.51 12.97 -2.31
CA PRO A 142 14.92 14.38 -2.19
C PRO A 142 14.87 14.97 -0.77
N LEU A 143 13.82 14.65 0.00
CA LEU A 143 13.65 15.18 1.36
C LEU A 143 14.77 14.77 2.33
N PHE A 144 15.40 13.62 2.12
CA PHE A 144 16.42 13.06 3.00
C PHE A 144 17.81 12.97 2.33
N ASN A 145 17.94 13.51 1.12
CA ASN A 145 19.16 13.46 0.32
C ASN A 145 19.54 14.84 -0.24
N GLY A 146 19.77 15.81 0.65
CA GLY A 146 20.30 17.13 0.30
C GLY A 146 19.35 18.08 -0.44
N LYS A 147 18.08 17.72 -0.61
CA LYS A 147 17.06 18.55 -1.29
C LYS A 147 15.85 18.86 -0.41
N ALA A 148 16.00 18.76 0.92
CA ALA A 148 14.99 19.22 1.86
C ALA A 148 14.76 20.73 1.71
N PRO A 149 13.51 21.24 1.80
CA PRO A 149 13.28 22.68 1.84
C PRO A 149 14.06 23.34 2.99
N GLU A 150 14.61 24.53 2.77
CA GLU A 150 15.47 25.20 3.76
C GLU A 150 14.78 25.41 5.11
N VAL A 151 13.48 25.71 5.10
CA VAL A 151 12.66 25.83 6.32
C VAL A 151 12.58 24.54 7.14
N VAL A 152 12.76 23.38 6.50
CA VAL A 152 12.76 22.07 7.15
C VAL A 152 14.18 21.71 7.61
N SER A 153 15.19 21.82 6.74
CA SER A 153 16.59 21.45 7.04
C SER A 153 17.17 22.29 8.17
N SER A 154 16.96 23.61 8.16
CA SER A 154 17.43 24.53 9.21
C SER A 154 16.71 24.37 10.56
N ALA A 155 15.48 23.85 10.55
CA ALA A 155 14.69 23.64 11.76
C ALA A 155 14.99 22.30 12.46
N LEU A 156 15.50 21.30 11.73
CA LEU A 156 15.82 19.96 12.24
C LEU A 156 17.27 19.90 12.74
N VAL A 157 17.51 20.57 13.87
CA VAL A 157 18.81 20.66 14.54
C VAL A 157 18.64 20.32 16.03
N ASN A 158 19.56 19.53 16.58
CA ASN A 158 19.61 19.27 18.02
C ASN A 158 20.06 20.51 18.81
N LYS A 159 19.90 20.47 20.14
CA LYS A 159 20.35 21.55 21.05
C LYS A 159 21.86 21.83 20.98
N ASP A 160 22.65 20.82 20.62
CA ASP A 160 24.10 20.90 20.44
C ASP A 160 24.52 21.48 19.07
N GLY A 161 23.56 21.83 18.21
CA GLY A 161 23.81 22.35 16.87
C GLY A 161 23.98 21.27 15.79
N LYS A 162 23.85 19.97 16.13
CA LYS A 162 23.92 18.89 15.14
C LYS A 162 22.71 18.95 14.19
N ARG A 163 22.97 19.15 12.89
CA ARG A 163 21.95 19.00 11.84
C ARG A 163 21.53 17.53 11.72
N LEU A 164 20.23 17.31 11.56
CA LEU A 164 19.66 15.96 11.53
C LEU A 164 19.32 15.47 10.12
N LEU A 165 19.37 16.36 9.13
CA LEU A 165 19.17 16.03 7.71
C LEU A 165 20.47 16.29 6.93
N PRO A 166 20.75 15.49 5.88
CA PRO A 166 21.89 15.73 5.00
C PRO A 166 21.75 17.06 4.25
N GLU A 167 22.85 17.80 4.17
CA GLU A 167 22.91 19.09 3.47
C GLU A 167 23.26 18.94 1.99
N THR A 168 23.92 17.84 1.64
CA THR A 168 24.41 17.59 0.28
C THR A 168 23.73 16.36 -0.30
N TYR A 169 23.52 16.42 -1.61
CA TYR A 169 22.98 15.29 -2.37
C TYR A 169 24.07 14.24 -2.58
N ASP A 170 23.72 12.98 -2.36
CA ASP A 170 24.55 11.80 -2.56
C ASP A 170 23.83 10.82 -3.49
N GLU A 171 24.31 10.72 -4.74
CA GLU A 171 23.77 9.80 -5.76
C GLU A 171 23.96 8.32 -5.36
N SER A 172 24.97 7.99 -4.55
CA SER A 172 25.24 6.61 -4.12
C SER A 172 24.09 6.02 -3.28
N LYS A 173 23.24 6.87 -2.67
CA LYS A 173 22.03 6.41 -1.96
C LYS A 173 21.03 5.77 -2.92
N TRP A 174 20.89 6.29 -4.14
CA TRP A 174 20.08 5.66 -5.18
C TRP A 174 20.67 4.32 -5.62
N ALA A 175 21.99 4.25 -5.79
CA ALA A 175 22.66 2.98 -6.12
C ALA A 175 22.44 1.91 -5.04
N LYS A 176 22.53 2.29 -3.76
CA LYS A 176 22.22 1.40 -2.63
C LYS A 176 20.75 0.95 -2.62
N ALA A 177 19.82 1.84 -2.95
CA ALA A 177 18.39 1.49 -3.05
C ALA A 177 18.13 0.51 -4.21
N ALA A 178 18.74 0.74 -5.37
CA ALA A 178 18.66 -0.16 -6.52
C ALA A 178 19.26 -1.54 -6.18
N ALA A 179 20.47 -1.58 -5.61
CA ALA A 179 21.11 -2.83 -5.18
C ALA A 179 20.26 -3.59 -4.15
N ALA A 180 19.68 -2.88 -3.16
CA ALA A 180 18.82 -3.50 -2.16
C ALA A 180 17.51 -4.07 -2.71
N ALA A 181 16.91 -3.42 -3.73
CA ALA A 181 15.77 -4.00 -4.43
C ALA A 181 16.18 -5.22 -5.26
N LYS A 182 17.35 -5.14 -5.91
CA LYS A 182 17.94 -6.26 -6.66
C LYS A 182 18.22 -7.47 -5.76
N ASP A 183 18.70 -7.26 -4.53
CA ASP A 183 18.90 -8.32 -3.53
C ASP A 183 17.62 -9.16 -3.33
N VAL A 184 16.44 -8.51 -3.36
CA VAL A 184 15.14 -9.19 -3.22
C VAL A 184 14.74 -9.89 -4.52
N MET A 185 14.95 -9.25 -5.66
CA MET A 185 14.66 -9.83 -6.98
C MET A 185 15.50 -11.10 -7.22
N ASP A 186 16.77 -11.07 -6.85
CA ASP A 186 17.72 -12.17 -7.02
C ASP A 186 17.42 -13.38 -6.09
N LEU A 187 16.51 -13.24 -5.12
CA LEU A 187 15.98 -14.38 -4.38
C LEU A 187 15.20 -15.34 -5.29
N ASN A 188 14.63 -14.85 -6.40
CA ASN A 188 13.89 -15.65 -7.40
C ASN A 188 12.75 -16.51 -6.83
N ILE A 189 12.09 -16.05 -5.77
CA ILE A 189 10.95 -16.72 -5.13
C ILE A 189 9.66 -15.88 -5.09
N TYR A 190 9.71 -14.65 -5.61
CA TYR A 190 8.59 -13.73 -5.66
C TYR A 190 8.28 -13.38 -7.11
N GLY A 191 7.01 -13.10 -7.40
CA GLY A 191 6.52 -12.78 -8.74
C GLY A 191 5.34 -11.81 -8.68
N ILE A 192 4.94 -11.24 -9.82
CA ILE A 192 3.67 -10.50 -9.91
C ILE A 192 2.53 -11.51 -9.99
N HIS A 193 1.44 -11.27 -9.24
CA HIS A 193 0.27 -12.13 -9.31
C HIS A 193 -0.43 -11.98 -10.65
N VAL A 194 -0.86 -13.11 -11.22
CA VAL A 194 -1.53 -13.16 -12.52
C VAL A 194 -2.72 -14.11 -12.49
N ALA A 195 -3.87 -13.59 -12.90
CA ALA A 195 -5.02 -14.38 -13.31
C ALA A 195 -4.94 -14.65 -14.82
N TYR A 196 -5.27 -15.87 -15.24
CA TYR A 196 -5.25 -16.24 -16.65
C TYR A 196 -6.49 -15.75 -17.39
N PHE A 197 -6.35 -15.59 -18.71
CA PHE A 197 -7.39 -15.15 -19.62
C PHE A 197 -8.70 -15.93 -19.42
N ASN A 198 -9.81 -15.19 -19.27
CA ASN A 198 -11.14 -15.72 -19.10
C ASN A 198 -12.02 -15.41 -20.32
N SER A 199 -12.46 -16.43 -21.05
CA SER A 199 -13.40 -16.28 -22.17
C SER A 199 -14.88 -16.33 -21.76
N ASN A 200 -15.19 -16.59 -20.48
CA ASN A 200 -16.55 -16.79 -20.02
C ASN A 200 -17.23 -15.46 -19.67
N ALA A 201 -18.31 -15.12 -20.38
CA ALA A 201 -19.08 -13.88 -20.17
C ALA A 201 -20.32 -14.05 -19.27
N GLY A 202 -20.46 -15.18 -18.57
CA GLY A 202 -21.69 -15.57 -17.88
C GLY A 202 -21.95 -14.88 -16.54
N ASP A 203 -20.92 -14.34 -15.89
CA ASP A 203 -21.02 -13.67 -14.59
C ASP A 203 -20.52 -12.23 -14.69
N ILE A 204 -21.40 -11.25 -14.43
CA ILE A 204 -21.05 -9.83 -14.42
C ILE A 204 -19.98 -9.48 -13.36
N ALA A 205 -19.89 -10.25 -12.28
CA ALA A 205 -18.86 -10.09 -11.25
C ALA A 205 -17.48 -10.59 -11.69
N TYR A 206 -17.44 -11.53 -12.64
CA TYR A 206 -16.24 -12.12 -13.22
C TYR A 206 -16.35 -12.09 -14.74
N PRO A 207 -16.31 -10.89 -15.34
CA PRO A 207 -16.53 -10.73 -16.77
C PRO A 207 -15.45 -11.44 -17.58
N ALA A 208 -15.72 -11.67 -18.87
CA ALA A 208 -14.70 -12.09 -19.80
C ALA A 208 -13.59 -11.03 -19.88
N THR A 209 -12.36 -11.49 -20.13
CA THR A 209 -11.19 -10.62 -20.22
C THR A 209 -11.36 -9.59 -21.33
N ILE A 210 -11.20 -8.32 -20.97
CA ILE A 210 -11.14 -7.22 -21.92
C ILE A 210 -9.71 -7.09 -22.40
N VAL A 211 -9.50 -7.36 -23.68
CA VAL A 211 -8.19 -7.27 -24.32
C VAL A 211 -7.75 -5.80 -24.37
N PRO A 212 -6.57 -5.44 -23.83
CA PRO A 212 -6.01 -4.10 -23.99
C PRO A 212 -5.85 -3.70 -25.47
N PRO A 213 -5.77 -2.40 -25.78
CA PRO A 213 -5.37 -1.95 -27.11
C PRO A 213 -4.08 -2.62 -27.58
N HIS A 214 -3.99 -2.89 -28.88
CA HIS A 214 -2.83 -3.56 -29.47
C HIS A 214 -1.54 -2.75 -29.28
N ASP A 215 -0.49 -3.46 -28.91
CA ASP A 215 0.88 -3.02 -28.76
C ASP A 215 1.80 -4.05 -29.43
N ASP A 216 2.72 -3.56 -30.27
CA ASP A 216 3.57 -4.38 -31.13
C ASP A 216 4.58 -5.24 -30.34
N GLU A 217 4.94 -4.83 -29.12
CA GLU A 217 5.91 -5.53 -28.29
C GLU A 217 5.22 -6.58 -27.42
N PHE A 218 4.11 -6.23 -26.76
CA PHE A 218 3.59 -7.06 -25.65
C PHE A 218 2.31 -7.84 -25.96
N SER A 219 1.54 -7.47 -26.99
CA SER A 219 0.19 -8.04 -27.17
C SER A 219 0.17 -9.52 -27.56
N ASP A 220 1.16 -9.95 -28.34
CA ASP A 220 1.23 -11.32 -28.86
C ASP A 220 2.06 -12.27 -27.98
N GLN A 221 2.74 -11.74 -26.97
CA GLN A 221 3.58 -12.51 -26.06
C GLN A 221 2.80 -12.98 -24.84
N SER A 222 3.07 -14.21 -24.40
CA SER A 222 2.56 -14.72 -23.13
C SER A 222 3.32 -14.12 -21.96
N TRP A 223 2.66 -14.05 -20.80
CA TRP A 223 3.31 -13.71 -19.54
C TRP A 223 4.52 -14.64 -19.28
N PRO A 224 5.69 -14.12 -18.84
CA PRO A 224 5.92 -12.76 -18.34
C PRO A 224 6.30 -11.70 -19.39
N ASN A 225 6.44 -12.07 -20.67
CA ASN A 225 6.94 -11.14 -21.70
C ASN A 225 5.83 -10.34 -22.41
N GLY A 226 4.58 -10.59 -22.07
CA GLY A 226 3.41 -9.89 -22.61
C GLY A 226 2.14 -10.27 -21.87
N TRP A 227 0.99 -9.82 -22.38
CA TRP A 227 -0.30 -9.98 -21.71
C TRP A 227 -1.32 -10.84 -22.47
N LYS A 228 -0.88 -11.57 -23.51
CA LYS A 228 -1.77 -12.37 -24.38
C LYS A 228 -2.69 -13.33 -23.62
N ASN A 229 -2.16 -13.98 -22.59
CA ASN A 229 -2.82 -15.10 -21.89
C ASN A 229 -3.30 -14.74 -20.47
N ILE A 230 -3.36 -13.45 -20.12
CA ILE A 230 -3.71 -13.00 -18.77
C ILE A 230 -4.94 -12.10 -18.77
N ASP A 231 -5.60 -12.02 -17.62
CA ASP A 231 -6.63 -11.04 -17.36
C ASP A 231 -6.07 -9.90 -16.50
N PRO A 232 -5.81 -8.71 -17.07
CA PRO A 232 -5.19 -7.61 -16.32
C PRO A 232 -6.11 -7.02 -15.24
N PHE A 233 -7.44 -7.09 -15.42
CA PHE A 233 -8.40 -6.63 -14.40
C PHE A 233 -8.41 -7.58 -13.22
N GLN A 234 -8.55 -8.88 -13.48
CA GLN A 234 -8.62 -9.91 -12.45
C GLN A 234 -7.29 -10.06 -11.73
N SER A 235 -6.15 -10.05 -12.45
CA SER A 235 -4.80 -10.09 -11.86
C SER A 235 -4.62 -8.98 -10.83
N TYR A 236 -5.04 -7.76 -11.13
CA TYR A 236 -4.93 -6.67 -10.17
C TYR A 236 -5.94 -6.78 -9.02
N ARG A 237 -7.19 -7.19 -9.30
CA ARG A 237 -8.26 -7.26 -8.31
C ARG A 237 -8.00 -8.31 -7.22
N GLU A 238 -7.61 -9.53 -7.63
CA GLU A 238 -7.38 -10.68 -6.74
C GLU A 238 -6.26 -10.43 -5.72
N MET A 239 -5.29 -9.58 -6.07
CA MET A 239 -4.20 -9.21 -5.18
C MET A 239 -4.68 -8.51 -3.90
N PHE A 240 -5.85 -7.85 -3.95
CA PHE A 240 -6.33 -7.02 -2.85
C PHE A 240 -7.63 -7.53 -2.22
N ASP A 241 -8.50 -8.20 -2.95
CA ASP A 241 -9.88 -8.45 -2.51
C ASP A 241 -10.06 -9.69 -1.61
N GLY A 242 -8.99 -10.47 -1.40
CA GLY A 242 -9.02 -11.67 -0.58
C GLY A 242 -9.23 -12.97 -1.36
N SER A 243 -9.29 -12.92 -2.71
CA SER A 243 -9.42 -14.10 -3.57
C SER A 243 -8.23 -15.06 -3.44
N ILE A 244 -7.04 -14.54 -3.13
CA ILE A 244 -5.82 -15.33 -3.00
C ILE A 244 -5.47 -15.47 -1.52
N ILE A 245 -5.27 -16.71 -1.06
CA ILE A 245 -4.77 -16.94 0.30
C ILE A 245 -3.30 -16.53 0.40
N VAL A 246 -2.91 -15.98 1.55
CA VAL A 246 -1.56 -15.42 1.80
C VAL A 246 -0.43 -16.37 1.40
N SER A 247 -0.56 -17.67 1.71
CA SER A 247 0.48 -18.67 1.43
C SER A 247 0.62 -19.05 -0.05
N GLN A 248 -0.32 -18.64 -0.91
CA GLN A 248 -0.31 -18.87 -2.36
C GLN A 248 -0.03 -17.58 -3.13
N ASN A 249 0.15 -16.45 -2.44
CA ASN A 249 0.36 -15.17 -3.09
C ASN A 249 1.85 -14.92 -3.29
N GLU A 250 2.34 -15.18 -4.50
CA GLU A 250 3.75 -15.01 -4.89
C GLU A 250 4.18 -13.53 -4.93
N GLU A 251 3.23 -12.59 -4.99
CA GLU A 251 3.50 -11.16 -4.94
C GLU A 251 3.65 -10.64 -3.50
N LEU A 252 3.09 -11.35 -2.52
CA LEU A 252 3.09 -10.90 -1.13
C LEU A 252 4.39 -11.27 -0.41
N ILE A 253 5.21 -10.27 -0.09
CA ILE A 253 6.48 -10.47 0.60
C ILE A 253 6.30 -10.44 2.13
N PHE A 254 5.52 -9.49 2.63
CA PHE A 254 5.24 -9.36 4.06
C PHE A 254 3.83 -8.85 4.33
N THR A 255 3.16 -9.45 5.30
CA THR A 255 1.81 -9.08 5.74
C THR A 255 1.70 -9.07 7.25
N ARG A 256 0.86 -8.16 7.78
CA ARG A 256 0.43 -8.19 9.19
C ARG A 256 -0.75 -9.14 9.42
N GLY A 257 -1.26 -9.80 8.36
CA GLY A 257 -2.41 -10.68 8.39
C GLY A 257 -3.61 -10.00 9.04
N LYS A 258 -4.24 -10.72 9.97
CA LYS A 258 -5.42 -10.28 10.75
C LYS A 258 -5.05 -9.62 12.10
N ASN A 259 -3.77 -9.40 12.40
CA ASN A 259 -3.31 -8.75 13.64
C ASN A 259 -3.51 -7.23 13.56
N GLN A 260 -4.74 -6.81 13.27
CA GLN A 260 -5.18 -5.44 13.18
C GLN A 260 -6.09 -5.17 14.38
N SER A 261 -6.18 -3.91 14.80
CA SER A 261 -7.15 -3.53 15.84
C SER A 261 -8.58 -3.57 15.27
N ARG A 262 -9.54 -2.98 15.99
CA ARG A 262 -10.93 -2.87 15.51
C ARG A 262 -11.05 -2.20 14.14
N GLU A 263 -10.10 -1.38 13.73
CA GLU A 263 -10.09 -0.73 12.41
C GLU A 263 -9.27 -1.56 11.40
N SER A 264 -9.84 -2.68 10.97
CA SER A 264 -9.21 -3.62 10.02
C SER A 264 -9.49 -3.25 8.54
N VAL A 265 -8.83 -3.96 7.61
CA VAL A 265 -9.14 -3.88 6.17
C VAL A 265 -10.60 -4.23 5.90
N ASP A 266 -11.16 -5.22 6.62
CA ASP A 266 -12.57 -5.61 6.48
C ASP A 266 -13.51 -4.46 6.88
N ILE A 267 -13.16 -3.72 7.95
CA ILE A 267 -13.90 -2.50 8.35
C ILE A 267 -13.72 -1.36 7.36
N MET A 268 -12.52 -1.20 6.79
CA MET A 268 -12.30 -0.25 5.70
C MET A 268 -13.25 -0.53 4.52
N VAL A 269 -13.47 -1.80 4.16
CA VAL A 269 -14.43 -2.19 3.12
C VAL A 269 -15.86 -1.79 3.49
N VAL A 270 -16.29 -1.94 4.75
CA VAL A 270 -17.60 -1.43 5.21
C VAL A 270 -17.71 0.09 5.00
N HIS A 271 -16.63 0.85 5.17
CA HIS A 271 -16.61 2.29 4.88
C HIS A 271 -16.64 2.64 3.39
N GLN A 272 -16.23 1.72 2.52
CA GLN A 272 -16.23 1.85 1.06
C GLN A 272 -17.60 1.52 0.46
N LEU A 273 -18.25 0.48 0.97
CA LEU A 273 -19.53 -0.02 0.46
C LEU A 273 -20.61 1.09 0.49
N PRO A 274 -21.50 1.15 -0.53
CA PRO A 274 -22.63 2.08 -0.57
C PRO A 274 -23.51 1.98 0.68
N ARG A 275 -24.03 3.14 1.13
CA ARG A 275 -24.89 3.19 2.31
C ARG A 275 -26.23 2.49 2.09
N ASN A 276 -26.85 2.78 0.96
CA ASN A 276 -28.10 2.18 0.53
C ASN A 276 -27.82 1.07 -0.47
N GLY A 277 -28.42 -0.10 -0.23
CA GLY A 277 -28.25 -1.32 -1.04
C GLY A 277 -27.13 -2.26 -0.57
N ALA A 278 -26.09 -1.76 0.10
CA ALA A 278 -24.94 -2.57 0.54
C ALA A 278 -24.60 -2.50 2.04
N GLY A 279 -25.32 -1.66 2.81
CA GLY A 279 -25.19 -1.58 4.28
C GLY A 279 -23.94 -0.87 4.80
N GLY A 280 -23.06 -0.40 3.91
CA GLY A 280 -21.82 0.30 4.27
C GLY A 280 -22.02 1.74 4.75
N TYR A 281 -20.93 2.49 4.91
CA TYR A 281 -21.00 3.91 5.28
C TYR A 281 -20.91 4.87 4.10
N GLY A 282 -20.47 4.39 2.93
CA GLY A 282 -20.29 5.22 1.73
C GLY A 282 -19.46 6.48 1.98
N SER A 283 -18.47 6.40 2.86
CA SER A 283 -17.76 7.56 3.42
C SER A 283 -16.30 7.65 2.99
N GLN A 284 -15.73 6.58 2.43
CA GLN A 284 -14.36 6.59 1.92
C GLN A 284 -14.32 7.06 0.45
N GLY A 285 -14.10 8.35 0.26
CA GLY A 285 -14.01 8.97 -1.06
C GLY A 285 -12.58 9.22 -1.52
N MET A 286 -12.38 9.18 -2.84
CA MET A 286 -11.14 9.62 -3.49
C MET A 286 -11.28 11.01 -4.09
N THR A 287 -10.17 11.73 -4.16
CA THR A 287 -10.13 13.04 -4.85
C THR A 287 -10.23 12.86 -6.36
N GLN A 288 -10.69 13.90 -7.07
CA GLN A 288 -10.66 13.92 -8.53
C GLN A 288 -9.24 13.69 -9.07
N LYS A 289 -8.22 14.27 -8.40
CA LYS A 289 -6.81 14.07 -8.75
C LYS A 289 -6.39 12.60 -8.69
N GLN A 290 -6.83 11.85 -7.67
CA GLN A 290 -6.54 10.40 -7.59
C GLN A 290 -7.29 9.60 -8.67
N CYS A 291 -8.53 9.99 -8.99
CA CYS A 291 -9.32 9.39 -10.06
C CYS A 291 -8.68 9.60 -11.44
N ASP A 292 -8.17 10.80 -11.70
CA ASP A 292 -7.53 11.19 -12.96
C ASP A 292 -6.12 10.62 -13.13
N ALA A 293 -5.47 10.20 -12.04
CA ALA A 293 -4.12 9.62 -12.07
C ALA A 293 -4.08 8.21 -12.68
N TYR A 294 -5.23 7.54 -12.79
CA TYR A 294 -5.32 6.32 -13.60
C TYR A 294 -5.26 6.69 -15.09
N TYR A 295 -4.61 5.86 -15.89
CA TYR A 295 -4.49 6.10 -17.32
C TYR A 295 -5.78 5.78 -18.08
N MET A 296 -5.81 6.18 -19.35
CA MET A 296 -6.70 5.60 -20.35
C MET A 296 -6.27 4.15 -20.64
N ASN A 297 -7.11 3.37 -21.33
CA ASN A 297 -6.82 1.96 -21.64
C ASN A 297 -5.61 1.77 -22.57
N ASP A 298 -5.20 2.82 -23.27
CA ASP A 298 -4.00 2.88 -24.11
C ASP A 298 -2.74 3.38 -23.37
N GLY A 299 -2.83 3.58 -22.05
CA GLY A 299 -1.73 4.07 -21.22
C GLY A 299 -1.52 5.59 -21.29
N THR A 300 -2.30 6.34 -22.07
CA THR A 300 -2.21 7.80 -22.09
C THR A 300 -2.83 8.43 -20.84
N ASN A 301 -2.44 9.66 -20.52
CA ASN A 301 -3.03 10.41 -19.40
C ASN A 301 -4.56 10.55 -19.57
N CYS A 302 -5.30 10.63 -18.46
CA CYS A 302 -6.72 10.94 -18.54
C CYS A 302 -6.93 12.41 -19.01
N PRO A 303 -7.82 12.68 -19.98
CA PRO A 303 -8.16 14.05 -20.35
C PRO A 303 -8.58 14.91 -19.16
N GLY A 304 -7.99 16.10 -19.02
CA GLY A 304 -8.23 17.03 -17.90
C GLY A 304 -7.44 16.72 -16.63
N MET A 305 -6.53 15.73 -16.63
CA MET A 305 -5.67 15.42 -15.49
C MET A 305 -4.82 16.64 -15.11
N ASN A 306 -4.93 17.09 -13.85
CA ASN A 306 -4.17 18.23 -13.29
C ASN A 306 -4.27 19.57 -14.07
N ASP A 307 -5.16 19.72 -15.05
CA ASP A 307 -5.22 20.92 -15.90
C ASP A 307 -5.43 22.21 -15.10
N MET A 308 -6.24 22.12 -14.03
CA MET A 308 -6.48 23.23 -13.10
C MET A 308 -5.23 23.70 -12.34
N TYR A 309 -4.14 22.92 -12.37
CA TYR A 309 -2.87 23.24 -11.71
C TYR A 309 -1.74 23.56 -12.70
N LYS A 310 -2.02 23.67 -14.00
CA LYS A 310 -0.97 23.85 -15.03
C LYS A 310 -0.10 25.09 -14.85
N GLU A 311 -0.60 26.12 -14.18
CA GLU A 311 0.13 27.36 -13.88
C GLU A 311 1.12 27.22 -12.73
N PHE A 312 1.05 26.15 -11.94
CA PHE A 312 1.98 25.91 -10.84
C PHE A 312 3.22 25.17 -11.33
N ASP A 313 4.41 25.66 -10.96
CA ASP A 313 5.70 25.07 -11.38
C ASP A 313 5.81 23.56 -11.09
N GLY A 314 5.25 23.10 -9.97
CA GLY A 314 5.22 21.70 -9.59
C GLY A 314 4.43 20.78 -10.53
N TYR A 315 3.68 21.32 -11.48
CA TYR A 315 2.87 20.57 -12.43
C TYR A 315 3.32 20.72 -13.89
N LYS A 316 4.39 21.48 -14.17
CA LYS A 316 4.96 21.54 -15.53
C LYS A 316 5.24 20.12 -16.06
N GLY A 317 4.71 19.82 -17.25
CA GLY A 317 4.80 18.50 -17.88
C GLY A 317 4.00 17.38 -17.20
N ARG A 318 3.18 17.69 -16.19
CA ARG A 318 2.41 16.72 -15.38
C ARG A 318 0.91 17.02 -15.39
N TYR A 319 0.39 17.46 -16.54
CA TYR A 319 -1.03 17.73 -16.77
C TYR A 319 -1.45 17.30 -18.18
N ASP A 320 -2.75 17.18 -18.40
CA ASP A 320 -3.38 16.92 -19.70
C ASP A 320 -4.56 17.88 -19.90
N SER A 321 -4.48 18.75 -20.90
CA SER A 321 -5.49 19.76 -21.21
C SER A 321 -6.53 19.32 -22.24
N ARG A 322 -6.51 18.06 -22.69
CA ARG A 322 -7.58 17.55 -23.57
C ARG A 322 -8.93 17.66 -22.86
N PRO A 323 -10.00 18.06 -23.56
CA PRO A 323 -11.31 18.18 -22.93
C PRO A 323 -11.81 16.80 -22.48
N ARG A 324 -12.51 16.76 -21.34
CA ARG A 324 -13.18 15.55 -20.86
C ARG A 324 -14.32 15.18 -21.80
N ALA A 325 -14.54 13.88 -21.98
CA ALA A 325 -15.68 13.40 -22.75
C ALA A 325 -17.00 13.81 -22.09
N GLU A 326 -17.88 14.43 -22.87
CA GLU A 326 -19.19 14.89 -22.41
C GLU A 326 -20.28 13.81 -22.57
N GLY A 327 -21.37 13.99 -21.84
CA GLY A 327 -22.56 13.14 -21.92
C GLY A 327 -22.44 11.82 -21.16
N TYR A 328 -23.42 10.96 -21.41
CA TYR A 328 -23.62 9.70 -20.72
C TYR A 328 -23.77 8.56 -21.71
N VAL A 329 -23.32 7.37 -21.33
CA VAL A 329 -23.43 6.13 -22.10
C VAL A 329 -24.91 5.76 -22.25
N LYS A 330 -25.35 5.52 -23.47
CA LYS A 330 -26.70 5.02 -23.78
C LYS A 330 -26.69 3.50 -23.91
N THR A 331 -27.86 2.88 -23.79
CA THR A 331 -28.00 1.41 -23.89
C THR A 331 -27.44 0.85 -25.19
N GLU A 332 -27.67 1.53 -26.32
CA GLU A 332 -27.16 1.14 -27.63
C GLU A 332 -25.64 1.28 -27.78
N GLU A 333 -24.98 2.01 -26.87
CA GLU A 333 -23.53 2.21 -26.88
C GLU A 333 -22.79 1.22 -25.96
N LEU A 334 -23.49 0.44 -25.14
CA LEU A 334 -22.87 -0.45 -24.14
C LEU A 334 -21.89 -1.46 -24.75
N ALA A 335 -22.15 -1.94 -25.96
CA ALA A 335 -21.26 -2.86 -26.66
C ALA A 335 -19.87 -2.25 -26.94
N ASN A 336 -19.74 -0.92 -26.96
CA ASN A 336 -18.48 -0.22 -27.14
C ASN A 336 -17.70 -0.03 -25.82
N TYR A 337 -18.34 -0.30 -24.68
CA TYR A 337 -17.79 -0.08 -23.34
C TYR A 337 -17.99 -1.34 -22.45
N PRO A 338 -17.43 -2.50 -22.84
CA PRO A 338 -17.58 -3.75 -22.11
C PRO A 338 -17.16 -3.65 -20.64
N GLU A 339 -16.25 -2.74 -20.31
CA GLU A 339 -15.73 -2.49 -18.96
C GLU A 339 -16.77 -1.98 -17.97
N LEU A 340 -17.91 -1.46 -18.45
CA LEU A 340 -19.01 -1.02 -17.59
C LEU A 340 -20.00 -2.15 -17.26
N GLY A 341 -19.93 -3.25 -18.01
CA GLY A 341 -20.90 -4.35 -17.94
C GLY A 341 -22.31 -3.96 -18.40
N PRO A 342 -23.29 -4.87 -18.27
CA PRO A 342 -24.65 -4.68 -18.78
C PRO A 342 -25.45 -3.58 -18.06
N LEU A 343 -24.98 -3.11 -16.91
CA LEU A 343 -25.62 -2.04 -16.14
C LEU A 343 -25.00 -0.66 -16.43
N GLY A 344 -24.09 -0.52 -17.40
CA GLY A 344 -23.34 0.72 -17.64
C GLY A 344 -24.14 1.92 -18.17
N THR A 345 -25.44 1.78 -18.46
CA THR A 345 -26.24 2.89 -18.99
C THR A 345 -26.28 4.05 -17.99
N GLY A 346 -26.14 5.28 -18.49
CA GLY A 346 -26.13 6.48 -17.66
C GLY A 346 -24.78 6.81 -17.00
N VAL A 347 -23.75 5.95 -17.16
CA VAL A 347 -22.38 6.29 -16.75
C VAL A 347 -21.86 7.46 -17.58
N SER A 348 -21.19 8.41 -16.94
CA SER A 348 -20.57 9.54 -17.65
C SER A 348 -19.44 9.05 -18.56
N LYS A 349 -19.37 9.57 -19.79
CA LYS A 349 -18.34 9.18 -20.77
C LYS A 349 -16.90 9.49 -20.33
N GLN A 350 -16.69 10.28 -19.28
CA GLN A 350 -15.36 10.49 -18.69
C GLN A 350 -14.78 9.24 -17.98
N TYR A 351 -15.60 8.23 -17.70
CA TYR A 351 -15.20 7.00 -16.98
C TYR A 351 -15.03 5.78 -17.89
N VAL A 352 -15.21 5.93 -19.20
CA VAL A 352 -15.06 4.83 -20.17
C VAL A 352 -13.62 4.74 -20.66
N GLN A 353 -13.22 3.57 -21.17
CA GLN A 353 -11.92 3.33 -21.78
C GLN A 353 -10.74 3.71 -20.87
N ARG A 354 -10.87 3.46 -19.57
CA ARG A 354 -9.78 3.60 -18.59
C ARG A 354 -9.00 2.29 -18.49
N GLU A 355 -7.83 2.35 -17.88
CA GLU A 355 -7.07 1.13 -17.63
C GLU A 355 -7.76 0.16 -16.64
N PRO A 356 -7.48 -1.15 -16.68
CA PRO A 356 -8.12 -2.14 -15.80
C PRO A 356 -8.06 -1.82 -14.29
N ARG A 357 -6.95 -1.22 -13.83
CA ARG A 357 -6.76 -0.82 -12.42
C ARG A 357 -7.77 0.23 -11.97
N PHE A 358 -8.27 1.07 -12.88
CA PHE A 358 -9.32 2.04 -12.61
C PHE A 358 -10.62 1.32 -12.21
N TYR A 359 -11.07 0.36 -13.01
CA TYR A 359 -12.33 -0.36 -12.76
C TYR A 359 -12.28 -1.25 -11.52
N ALA A 360 -11.09 -1.74 -11.15
CA ALA A 360 -10.89 -2.49 -9.92
C ALA A 360 -10.83 -1.59 -8.67
N SER A 361 -10.46 -0.31 -8.82
CA SER A 361 -10.14 0.56 -7.68
C SER A 361 -11.13 1.69 -7.44
N VAL A 362 -11.87 2.14 -8.45
CA VAL A 362 -12.67 3.37 -8.43
C VAL A 362 -14.16 3.06 -8.39
N GLY A 363 -14.85 3.61 -7.39
CA GLY A 363 -16.32 3.63 -7.32
C GLY A 363 -16.88 4.89 -7.97
N TYR A 364 -16.91 4.93 -9.30
CA TYR A 364 -17.40 6.09 -10.06
C TYR A 364 -18.95 6.15 -10.11
N ASN A 365 -19.51 7.29 -10.51
CA ASN A 365 -20.97 7.42 -10.65
C ASN A 365 -21.50 6.47 -11.73
N GLY A 366 -22.42 5.59 -11.35
CA GLY A 366 -22.95 4.53 -12.19
C GLY A 366 -22.16 3.22 -12.11
N SER A 367 -21.18 3.09 -11.21
CA SER A 367 -20.45 1.84 -10.99
C SER A 367 -21.37 0.75 -10.43
N THR A 368 -21.18 -0.48 -10.91
CA THR A 368 -21.84 -1.68 -10.36
C THR A 368 -21.16 -2.17 -9.09
N TRP A 369 -21.95 -2.50 -8.07
CA TRP A 369 -21.53 -3.16 -6.83
C TRP A 369 -22.17 -4.56 -6.80
N HIS A 370 -21.34 -5.62 -6.77
CA HIS A 370 -21.80 -6.98 -7.07
C HIS A 370 -22.58 -7.64 -5.94
N LEU A 371 -22.11 -7.50 -4.68
CA LEU A 371 -22.82 -7.93 -3.48
C LEU A 371 -23.31 -9.40 -3.57
N LEU A 372 -22.48 -10.33 -4.03
CA LEU A 372 -22.95 -11.68 -4.38
C LEU A 372 -23.48 -12.49 -3.18
N ASN A 373 -23.14 -12.11 -1.94
CA ASN A 373 -23.72 -12.67 -0.71
C ASN A 373 -25.00 -11.95 -0.25
N ALA A 374 -25.59 -11.07 -1.06
CA ALA A 374 -26.87 -10.44 -0.77
C ALA A 374 -27.97 -11.48 -0.56
N LEU A 375 -28.77 -11.27 0.48
CA LEU A 375 -29.87 -12.15 0.87
C LEU A 375 -31.23 -11.47 0.65
N ASN A 376 -32.22 -12.27 0.24
CA ASN A 376 -33.61 -11.83 0.12
C ASN A 376 -34.50 -12.82 0.89
N ASP A 377 -34.53 -12.63 2.22
CA ASP A 377 -35.25 -13.47 3.17
C ASP A 377 -36.06 -12.61 4.15
N ASN A 378 -36.68 -13.22 5.17
CA ASN A 378 -37.53 -12.50 6.12
C ASN A 378 -36.80 -11.38 6.90
N ASN A 379 -35.47 -11.38 6.95
CA ASN A 379 -34.63 -10.45 7.67
C ASN A 379 -33.75 -9.57 6.75
N HIS A 380 -33.80 -9.79 5.42
CA HIS A 380 -32.96 -9.12 4.43
C HIS A 380 -33.75 -8.76 3.17
N ALA A 381 -33.60 -7.53 2.72
CA ALA A 381 -34.14 -7.06 1.44
C ALA A 381 -32.99 -6.47 0.61
N GLU A 382 -32.06 -7.35 0.22
CA GLU A 382 -30.81 -6.99 -0.44
C GLU A 382 -30.81 -7.50 -1.88
N GLU A 383 -30.10 -6.79 -2.76
CA GLU A 383 -30.03 -7.10 -4.18
C GLU A 383 -28.58 -7.28 -4.62
N LYS A 384 -28.36 -8.22 -5.54
CA LYS A 384 -27.06 -8.41 -6.19
C LYS A 384 -26.93 -7.45 -7.37
N ASN A 385 -25.70 -7.07 -7.69
CA ASN A 385 -25.36 -6.29 -8.88
C ASN A 385 -26.15 -4.97 -8.97
N ILE A 386 -26.03 -4.12 -7.94
CA ILE A 386 -26.70 -2.82 -7.94
C ILE A 386 -25.83 -1.77 -8.64
N GLN A 387 -26.46 -0.94 -9.47
CA GLN A 387 -25.82 0.24 -10.03
C GLN A 387 -26.01 1.42 -9.08
N VAL A 388 -24.92 2.13 -8.72
CA VAL A 388 -24.99 3.22 -7.73
C VAL A 388 -24.58 4.55 -8.33
N PHE A 389 -25.44 5.55 -8.14
CA PHE A 389 -25.16 6.95 -8.43
C PHE A 389 -25.11 7.78 -7.14
N TYR A 390 -24.19 8.74 -7.09
CA TYR A 390 -23.90 9.61 -5.94
C TYR A 390 -24.42 11.04 -6.16
N TYR A 391 -25.43 11.21 -7.03
CA TYR A 391 -26.06 12.51 -7.30
C TYR A 391 -26.67 13.12 -6.04
N ARG A 392 -26.51 14.43 -5.87
CA ARG A 392 -27.11 15.18 -4.75
C ARG A 392 -28.62 14.91 -4.66
N GLY A 393 -29.09 14.52 -3.47
CA GLY A 393 -30.49 14.18 -3.22
C GLY A 393 -30.90 12.75 -3.60
N GLY A 394 -30.02 11.98 -4.24
CA GLY A 394 -30.22 10.54 -4.46
C GLY A 394 -29.84 9.69 -3.24
N ASN A 395 -30.21 8.41 -3.26
CA ASN A 395 -30.06 7.48 -2.12
C ASN A 395 -28.63 7.40 -1.57
N ASN A 396 -27.62 7.37 -2.44
CA ASN A 396 -26.21 7.29 -2.02
C ASN A 396 -25.47 8.63 -2.16
N GLY A 397 -26.13 9.69 -2.63
CA GLY A 397 -25.51 10.98 -2.83
C GLY A 397 -25.42 11.83 -1.57
N TYR A 398 -25.15 13.13 -1.75
CA TYR A 398 -25.06 14.08 -0.65
C TYR A 398 -26.27 13.97 0.29
N ALA A 399 -25.98 13.75 1.57
CA ALA A 399 -26.92 13.88 2.67
C ALA A 399 -26.34 14.86 3.71
N ASN A 400 -27.19 15.51 4.50
CA ASN A 400 -26.73 16.33 5.64
C ASN A 400 -26.30 15.43 6.81
N SER A 401 -25.30 14.58 6.58
CA SER A 401 -24.75 13.59 7.51
C SER A 401 -23.25 13.38 7.23
N SER A 402 -22.63 12.43 7.95
CA SER A 402 -21.25 12.00 7.73
C SER A 402 -21.11 10.79 6.79
N TYR A 403 -22.22 10.25 6.27
CA TYR A 403 -22.27 8.96 5.56
C TYR A 403 -22.54 9.16 4.07
N TRP A 404 -21.62 9.85 3.39
CA TRP A 404 -21.68 10.09 1.95
C TRP A 404 -20.30 10.47 1.41
N LEU A 405 -20.11 10.31 0.09
CA LEU A 405 -18.85 10.58 -0.60
C LEU A 405 -18.70 12.08 -0.88
N ARG A 406 -17.77 12.74 -0.18
CA ARG A 406 -17.51 14.19 -0.31
C ARG A 406 -17.24 14.65 -1.75
N THR A 407 -16.61 13.79 -2.54
CA THR A 407 -16.22 14.05 -3.93
C THR A 407 -17.17 13.41 -4.94
N GLY A 408 -18.12 12.58 -4.49
CA GLY A 408 -18.95 11.75 -5.37
C GLY A 408 -18.20 10.58 -6.04
N ILE A 409 -16.95 10.30 -5.64
CA ILE A 409 -16.11 9.22 -6.17
C ILE A 409 -15.67 8.33 -5.01
N GLY A 410 -16.07 7.06 -5.06
CA GLY A 410 -15.77 6.06 -4.04
C GLY A 410 -14.51 5.27 -4.35
N ILE A 411 -14.16 4.36 -3.45
CA ILE A 411 -13.03 3.42 -3.60
C ILE A 411 -13.61 2.01 -3.63
N LYS A 412 -13.22 1.22 -4.64
CA LYS A 412 -13.55 -0.21 -4.77
C LYS A 412 -12.33 -1.12 -4.55
N LYS A 413 -11.13 -0.55 -4.43
CA LYS A 413 -9.94 -1.34 -4.10
C LYS A 413 -10.14 -2.05 -2.76
N TYR A 414 -9.81 -3.33 -2.70
CA TYR A 414 -10.13 -4.28 -1.63
C TYR A 414 -11.57 -4.78 -1.60
N VAL A 415 -12.54 -4.25 -2.36
CA VAL A 415 -13.92 -4.77 -2.29
C VAL A 415 -14.02 -6.06 -3.11
N HIS A 416 -14.31 -7.19 -2.44
CA HIS A 416 -14.58 -8.47 -3.09
C HIS A 416 -15.99 -8.48 -3.67
N PRO A 417 -16.25 -9.18 -4.79
CA PRO A 417 -17.60 -9.26 -5.36
C PRO A 417 -18.67 -9.80 -4.40
N ASN A 418 -18.28 -10.64 -3.44
CA ASN A 418 -19.17 -11.18 -2.40
C ASN A 418 -19.54 -10.16 -1.32
N ASP A 419 -18.73 -9.13 -1.11
CA ASP A 419 -18.81 -8.27 0.06
C ASP A 419 -20.14 -7.52 0.14
N ILE A 420 -20.84 -7.67 1.25
CA ILE A 420 -22.01 -6.87 1.63
C ILE A 420 -22.07 -6.77 3.16
N SER A 421 -22.44 -5.60 3.68
CA SER A 421 -22.69 -5.41 5.11
C SER A 421 -24.20 -5.44 5.38
N TYR A 422 -24.62 -5.87 6.57
CA TYR A 422 -26.04 -6.00 6.88
C TYR A 422 -26.80 -4.68 6.74
N THR A 423 -27.75 -4.65 5.81
CA THR A 423 -28.47 -3.43 5.44
C THR A 423 -29.48 -2.97 6.50
N GLN A 424 -29.93 -3.86 7.38
CA GLN A 424 -31.06 -3.56 8.28
C GLN A 424 -30.69 -3.32 9.75
N LYS A 425 -29.75 -4.04 10.39
CA LYS A 425 -29.62 -3.94 11.87
C LYS A 425 -28.25 -4.06 12.56
N ASN A 426 -27.09 -4.08 11.89
CA ASN A 426 -25.79 -4.07 12.60
C ASN A 426 -24.82 -3.04 12.01
N SER A 427 -24.45 -2.02 12.79
CA SER A 427 -23.33 -1.14 12.42
C SER A 427 -22.03 -1.93 12.45
N TYR A 428 -21.15 -1.72 11.46
CA TYR A 428 -19.86 -2.40 11.34
C TYR A 428 -19.96 -3.93 11.19
N ASP A 429 -21.03 -4.44 10.57
CA ASP A 429 -21.14 -5.87 10.27
C ASP A 429 -20.15 -6.29 9.17
N VAL A 430 -19.36 -7.32 9.48
CA VAL A 430 -18.35 -7.92 8.62
C VAL A 430 -18.56 -9.41 8.37
N GLU A 431 -19.68 -10.00 8.83
CA GLU A 431 -19.91 -11.45 8.72
C GLU A 431 -19.92 -11.95 7.27
N ARG A 432 -20.28 -11.09 6.32
CA ARG A 432 -20.33 -11.37 4.87
C ARG A 432 -19.31 -10.55 4.07
N ILE A 433 -18.24 -10.11 4.74
CA ILE A 433 -17.07 -9.50 4.11
C ILE A 433 -15.96 -10.55 4.04
N GLU A 434 -15.44 -10.82 2.85
CA GLU A 434 -14.31 -11.72 2.69
C GLU A 434 -13.09 -11.15 3.41
N HIS A 435 -12.29 -11.99 4.04
CA HIS A 435 -11.12 -11.49 4.75
C HIS A 435 -10.00 -11.11 3.79
N LYS A 436 -9.39 -9.93 4.01
CA LYS A 436 -8.24 -9.49 3.22
C LYS A 436 -6.97 -9.40 4.08
N ALA A 437 -5.88 -9.93 3.55
CA ALA A 437 -4.57 -9.73 4.15
C ALA A 437 -4.08 -8.31 3.85
N ASP A 438 -3.54 -7.62 4.85
CA ASP A 438 -2.89 -6.32 4.61
C ASP A 438 -1.51 -6.54 3.94
N PRO A 439 -1.31 -6.03 2.72
CA PRO A 439 -0.08 -6.28 1.97
C PRO A 439 0.98 -5.23 2.33
N ALA A 440 1.62 -5.38 3.48
CA ALA A 440 2.58 -4.42 4.01
C ALA A 440 3.78 -4.18 3.08
N ILE A 441 4.26 -5.23 2.40
CA ILE A 441 5.27 -5.16 1.33
C ILE A 441 4.92 -6.19 0.24
N ARG A 442 4.99 -5.76 -1.02
CA ARG A 442 4.70 -6.60 -2.21
C ARG A 442 5.82 -6.53 -3.23
N TYR A 443 5.92 -7.53 -4.09
CA TYR A 443 6.93 -7.61 -5.14
C TYR A 443 6.82 -6.45 -6.15
N ALA A 444 5.60 -6.01 -6.49
CA ALA A 444 5.41 -4.82 -7.31
C ALA A 444 6.05 -3.55 -6.70
N GLU A 445 6.13 -3.43 -5.38
CA GLU A 445 6.82 -2.32 -4.73
C GLU A 445 8.34 -2.40 -4.95
N ILE A 446 8.91 -3.60 -4.92
CA ILE A 446 10.35 -3.84 -5.15
C ILE A 446 10.74 -3.48 -6.59
N LEU A 447 9.94 -3.90 -7.57
CA LEU A 447 10.17 -3.53 -8.97
C LEU A 447 10.12 -2.01 -9.18
N LEU A 448 9.19 -1.33 -8.52
CA LEU A 448 9.10 0.13 -8.58
C LEU A 448 10.25 0.83 -7.85
N ILE A 449 10.70 0.32 -6.69
CA ILE A 449 11.90 0.82 -6.00
C ILE A 449 13.11 0.70 -6.93
N TYR A 450 13.29 -0.45 -7.58
CA TYR A 450 14.40 -0.67 -8.50
C TYR A 450 14.35 0.29 -9.69
N ALA A 451 13.19 0.42 -10.34
CA ALA A 451 13.00 1.31 -11.48
C ALA A 451 13.22 2.79 -11.11
N GLU A 452 12.64 3.25 -9.99
CA GLU A 452 12.80 4.62 -9.51
C GLU A 452 14.28 4.92 -9.20
N ALA A 453 14.94 4.01 -8.49
CA ALA A 453 16.33 4.19 -8.12
C ALA A 453 17.26 4.21 -9.35
N LEU A 454 17.05 3.33 -10.33
CA LEU A 454 17.82 3.36 -11.57
C LEU A 454 17.60 4.62 -12.39
N ASN A 455 16.37 5.15 -12.43
CA ASN A 455 16.04 6.36 -13.17
C ASN A 455 16.75 7.61 -12.61
N GLU A 456 17.14 7.58 -11.34
CA GLU A 456 17.84 8.68 -10.66
C GLU A 456 19.37 8.56 -10.71
N LEU A 457 19.91 7.50 -11.32
CA LEU A 457 21.37 7.33 -11.49
C LEU A 457 21.86 7.97 -12.77
N THR A 458 22.93 8.76 -12.64
CA THR A 458 23.71 9.26 -13.79
C THR A 458 25.05 8.54 -13.96
N GLY A 459 25.57 7.92 -12.88
CA GLY A 459 26.81 7.15 -12.87
C GLY A 459 26.65 5.64 -12.63
N SER A 460 27.78 4.94 -12.59
CA SER A 460 27.88 3.53 -12.21
C SER A 460 28.49 3.39 -10.82
N TYR A 461 27.98 2.44 -10.03
CA TYR A 461 28.39 2.19 -8.65
C TYR A 461 28.55 0.70 -8.41
N GLU A 462 29.57 0.33 -7.64
CA GLU A 462 29.74 -1.03 -7.12
C GLU A 462 29.22 -1.06 -5.68
N ILE A 463 28.12 -1.81 -5.47
CA ILE A 463 27.50 -1.99 -4.16
C ILE A 463 27.55 -3.48 -3.83
N PRO A 464 28.15 -3.89 -2.70
CA PRO A 464 28.12 -5.29 -2.27
C PRO A 464 26.68 -5.79 -2.10
N SER A 465 26.45 -7.07 -2.37
CA SER A 465 25.18 -7.72 -2.02
C SER A 465 25.00 -7.74 -0.50
N TRP A 466 23.77 -8.02 -0.07
CA TRP A 466 23.43 -8.06 1.35
C TRP A 466 24.28 -9.04 2.18
N ASP A 467 24.87 -10.04 1.55
CA ASP A 467 25.69 -11.10 2.16
C ASP A 467 27.22 -10.92 1.98
N GLY A 468 27.66 -9.80 1.39
CA GLY A 468 29.08 -9.45 1.17
C GLY A 468 29.66 -10.00 -0.12
#